data_AF-A0A1X6YXU0-F1
#
_entry.id   AF-A0A1X6YXU0-F1
#
_cell.length_a   1.000
_cell.length_b   1.000
_cell.length_c   1.000
_cell.angle_alpha   90.00
_cell.angle_beta   90.00
_cell.angle_gamma   90.00
#
_symmetry.space_group_name_H-M   'P 1'
#
loop_
_entity.id
_entity.type
_entity.pdbx_description
1 polymer ?
#
loop_
_entity_poly.entity_id
_entity_poly.type
_entity_poly.pdbx_seq_one_letter_code
_entity_poly.pdbx_strand_id
1 'polypeptide(L)'
;MFCPTGFVPFSILRDQIPEASFNAAFEIGLEFEAVDPKYALSVTASDWLEVSFFAFCGDETHICSPDGRLLRFDLRQTRTDDFTIHDLLQNDETNRLFADDLDGHMVARRLFDLPIEDFVSQGLKISDSYWRASLELGLQYEHIQVPLFYTRDTYTLSMFMFDLVDRLKYSETIALKSVAKVIRPFEGWSLCIPKKVVEDNWDDYWRKHAARRKYKEKTGDRGRPRKQESAVSDIKLAFPRGIGESSHKQIAETVRRLTGNNYSISTISRALSQNSNQK
;
A
#
# COMPACT_ATOMS: atom_id res chain seq x y z
N MET A 1 25.34 3.06 9.65
CA MET A 1 24.92 3.48 8.30
C MET A 1 25.21 4.96 8.16
N PHE A 2 25.83 5.38 7.07
CA PHE A 2 26.32 6.74 6.91
C PHE A 2 25.39 7.52 5.97
N CYS A 3 24.89 8.67 6.41
CA CYS A 3 24.32 9.67 5.51
C CYS A 3 25.10 10.99 5.69
N PRO A 4 25.18 11.84 4.67
CA PRO A 4 25.81 13.14 4.79
C PRO A 4 25.06 14.03 5.78
N THR A 5 25.77 15.00 6.33
CA THR A 5 25.20 16.01 7.23
C THR A 5 23.98 16.68 6.58
N GLY A 6 22.89 16.79 7.35
CA GLY A 6 21.64 17.38 6.89
C GLY A 6 20.63 16.36 6.34
N PHE A 7 20.97 15.07 6.32
CA PHE A 7 20.06 13.98 5.97
C PHE A 7 19.84 13.06 7.18
N VAL A 8 18.78 12.26 7.13
CA VAL A 8 18.48 11.21 8.11
C VAL A 8 18.22 9.91 7.34
N PRO A 9 18.87 8.79 7.71
CA PRO A 9 18.58 7.47 7.12
C PRO A 9 17.16 7.00 7.47
N PHE A 10 16.53 6.26 6.55
CA PHE A 10 15.20 5.70 6.78
C PHE A 10 15.16 4.71 7.94
N SER A 11 16.20 3.91 8.13
CA SER A 11 16.32 2.97 9.26
C SER A 11 16.16 3.66 10.60
N ILE A 12 16.80 4.83 10.80
CA ILE A 12 16.67 5.61 12.03
C ILE A 12 15.24 6.13 12.21
N LEU A 13 14.59 6.57 11.13
CA LEU A 13 13.23 7.12 11.20
C LEU A 13 12.17 6.04 11.43
N ARG A 14 12.37 4.84 10.87
CA ARG A 14 11.47 3.71 11.04
C ARG A 14 11.30 3.34 12.51
N ASP A 15 12.39 3.37 13.27
CA ASP A 15 12.42 3.10 14.71
C ASP A 15 11.77 4.21 15.55
N GLN A 16 11.56 5.39 14.96
CA GLN A 16 10.94 6.55 15.61
C GLN A 16 9.43 6.66 15.35
N ILE A 17 8.84 5.73 14.61
CA ILE A 17 7.39 5.71 14.39
C ILE A 17 6.70 5.50 15.74
N PRO A 18 5.78 6.39 16.15
CA PRO A 18 5.14 6.28 17.46
C PRO A 18 4.33 4.99 17.60
N GLU A 19 4.40 4.35 18.77
CA GLU A 19 3.60 3.14 19.10
C GLU A 19 2.09 3.36 18.91
N ALA A 20 1.60 4.58 19.19
CA ALA A 20 0.21 4.96 18.93
C ALA A 20 -0.21 4.78 17.46
N SER A 21 0.73 4.88 16.51
CA SER A 21 0.47 4.62 15.09
C SER A 21 0.35 3.13 14.78
N PHE A 22 1.12 2.26 15.45
CA PHE A 22 0.94 0.81 15.37
C PHE A 22 -0.43 0.39 15.92
N ASN A 23 -0.79 0.91 17.09
CA ASN A 23 -2.10 0.66 17.68
C ASN A 23 -3.25 1.15 16.78
N ALA A 24 -3.09 2.29 16.10
CA ALA A 24 -4.09 2.75 15.15
C ALA A 24 -4.18 1.85 13.91
N ALA A 25 -3.06 1.38 13.36
CA ALA A 25 -3.04 0.46 12.23
C ALA A 25 -3.68 -0.90 12.59
N PHE A 26 -3.37 -1.42 13.78
CA PHE A 26 -4.00 -2.63 14.33
C PHE A 26 -5.53 -2.55 14.35
N GLU A 27 -6.07 -1.44 14.84
CA GLU A 27 -7.51 -1.24 14.98
C GLU A 27 -8.21 -1.13 13.62
N ILE A 28 -7.56 -0.47 12.65
CA ILE A 28 -8.03 -0.47 11.25
C ILE A 28 -8.05 -1.92 10.72
N GLY A 29 -7.07 -2.74 11.11
CA GLY A 29 -6.95 -4.13 10.70
C GLY A 29 -8.14 -4.96 11.15
N LEU A 30 -8.53 -4.80 12.41
CA LEU A 30 -9.73 -5.42 12.98
C LEU A 30 -11.01 -5.02 12.24
N GLU A 31 -11.16 -3.74 11.89
CA GLU A 31 -12.31 -3.26 11.13
C GLU A 31 -12.33 -3.82 9.71
N PHE A 32 -11.18 -3.87 9.04
CA PHE A 32 -11.05 -4.42 7.69
C PHE A 32 -11.28 -5.92 7.64
N GLU A 33 -10.82 -6.68 8.64
CA GLU A 33 -11.05 -8.12 8.74
C GLU A 33 -12.55 -8.45 8.73
N ALA A 34 -13.37 -7.64 9.39
CA ALA A 34 -14.83 -7.83 9.37
C ALA A 34 -15.46 -7.65 7.97
N VAL A 35 -14.79 -6.92 7.07
CA VAL A 35 -15.27 -6.63 5.71
C VAL A 35 -14.65 -7.57 4.68
N ASP A 36 -13.36 -7.83 4.78
CA ASP A 36 -12.59 -8.70 3.89
C ASP A 36 -11.54 -9.52 4.70
N PRO A 37 -11.95 -10.68 5.24
CA PRO A 37 -11.07 -11.53 6.02
C PRO A 37 -9.86 -12.05 5.23
N LYS A 38 -9.96 -12.16 3.90
CA LYS A 38 -8.86 -12.67 3.07
C LYS A 38 -7.75 -11.65 2.94
N TYR A 39 -8.11 -10.39 2.70
CA TYR A 39 -7.13 -9.30 2.64
C TYR A 39 -6.45 -9.04 3.99
N ALA A 40 -7.18 -9.23 5.08
CA ALA A 40 -6.64 -9.12 6.43
C ALA A 40 -5.44 -10.05 6.68
N LEU A 41 -5.35 -11.17 5.95
CA LEU A 41 -4.27 -12.16 6.10
C LEU A 41 -3.04 -11.84 5.25
N SER A 42 -3.15 -10.94 4.27
CA SER A 42 -2.05 -10.56 3.38
C SER A 42 -1.30 -9.32 3.85
N VAL A 43 -1.61 -8.79 5.04
CA VAL A 43 -0.97 -7.58 5.55
C VAL A 43 -0.89 -7.56 7.09
N THR A 44 0.12 -6.89 7.64
CA THR A 44 0.23 -6.57 9.08
C THR A 44 0.13 -5.06 9.35
N ALA A 45 0.07 -4.66 10.63
CA ALA A 45 0.21 -3.24 10.98
C ALA A 45 1.54 -2.65 10.47
N SER A 46 2.63 -3.41 10.54
CA SER A 46 3.93 -2.94 10.06
C SER A 46 3.96 -2.71 8.55
N ASP A 47 3.34 -3.58 7.75
CA ASP A 47 3.22 -3.38 6.31
C ASP A 47 2.43 -2.11 5.97
N TRP A 48 1.30 -1.86 6.65
CA TRP A 48 0.55 -0.61 6.46
C TRP A 48 1.28 0.64 6.94
N LEU A 49 2.03 0.54 8.04
CA LEU A 49 2.85 1.63 8.52
C LEU A 49 4.00 1.93 7.57
N GLU A 50 4.59 0.93 6.93
CA GLU A 50 5.62 1.13 5.91
C GLU A 50 5.05 1.88 4.69
N VAL A 51 3.84 1.54 4.24
CA VAL A 51 3.14 2.30 3.19
C VAL A 51 2.97 3.77 3.58
N SER A 52 2.61 4.02 4.84
CA SER A 52 2.40 5.38 5.38
C SER A 52 3.72 6.13 5.53
N PHE A 53 4.75 5.46 6.04
CA PHE A 53 6.11 5.96 6.16
C PHE A 53 6.66 6.37 4.78
N PHE A 54 6.47 5.53 3.76
CA PHE A 54 6.85 5.84 2.38
C PHE A 54 6.03 6.99 1.80
N ALA A 55 4.75 7.12 2.15
CA ALA A 55 3.94 8.26 1.75
C ALA A 55 4.42 9.57 2.40
N PHE A 56 4.93 9.54 3.63
CA PHE A 56 5.58 10.69 4.26
C PHE A 56 6.87 11.08 3.53
N CYS A 57 7.73 10.11 3.22
CA CYS A 57 9.03 10.38 2.62
C CYS A 57 8.98 10.69 1.10
N GLY A 58 7.94 10.25 0.41
CA GLY A 58 7.98 9.95 -1.03
C GLY A 58 8.52 11.05 -1.95
N ASP A 59 8.13 12.31 -1.76
CA ASP A 59 8.53 13.39 -2.66
C ASP A 59 9.97 13.91 -2.40
N GLU A 60 10.49 13.67 -1.21
CA GLU A 60 11.78 14.17 -0.71
C GLU A 60 12.80 13.04 -0.49
N THR A 61 12.52 11.85 -1.03
CA THR A 61 13.38 10.68 -0.87
C THR A 61 14.67 10.80 -1.70
N HIS A 62 15.78 10.42 -1.08
CA HIS A 62 17.10 10.35 -1.70
C HIS A 62 17.75 8.99 -1.43
N ILE A 63 18.65 8.59 -2.32
CA ILE A 63 19.59 7.49 -2.06
C ILE A 63 20.98 8.06 -1.79
N CYS A 64 21.64 7.53 -0.76
CA CYS A 64 22.99 7.89 -0.37
C CYS A 64 23.94 6.73 -0.67
N SER A 65 25.00 7.02 -1.41
CA SER A 65 26.07 6.06 -1.65
C SER A 65 26.96 5.87 -0.41
N PRO A 66 27.76 4.80 -0.35
CA PRO A 66 28.76 4.62 0.71
C PRO A 66 29.79 5.76 0.80
N ASP A 67 30.07 6.46 -0.31
CA ASP A 67 30.97 7.61 -0.37
C ASP A 67 30.27 8.97 -0.16
N GLY A 68 28.99 8.98 0.22
CA GLY A 68 28.25 10.19 0.60
C GLY A 68 27.64 11.00 -0.54
N ARG A 69 27.62 10.46 -1.77
CA ARG A 69 26.90 11.07 -2.89
C ARG A 69 25.40 10.86 -2.71
N LEU A 70 24.64 11.87 -3.11
CA LEU A 70 23.18 11.87 -3.02
C LEU A 70 22.57 11.93 -4.40
N LEU A 71 21.52 11.14 -4.61
CA LEU A 71 20.65 11.24 -5.77
C LEU A 71 19.20 11.27 -5.30
N ARG A 72 18.39 12.13 -5.91
CA ARG A 72 16.94 12.10 -5.69
C ARG A 72 16.39 10.78 -6.23
N PHE A 73 15.50 10.16 -5.47
CA PHE A 73 15.00 8.84 -5.77
C PHE A 73 13.47 8.80 -5.65
N ASP A 74 12.81 8.27 -6.67
CA ASP A 74 11.36 8.08 -6.66
C ASP A 74 11.01 6.72 -6.06
N LEU A 75 10.70 6.71 -4.76
CA LEU A 75 10.40 5.51 -4.00
C LEU A 75 9.20 4.72 -4.55
N ARG A 76 8.30 5.37 -5.30
CA ARG A 76 7.13 4.70 -5.90
C ARG A 76 7.54 3.64 -6.92
N GLN A 77 8.74 3.75 -7.48
CA GLN A 77 9.26 2.76 -8.43
C GLN A 77 9.68 1.45 -7.75
N THR A 78 9.97 1.49 -6.44
CA THR A 78 10.44 0.32 -5.68
C THR A 78 9.34 -0.46 -4.96
N ARG A 79 8.10 0.03 -5.00
CA ARG A 79 7.00 -0.56 -4.24
C ARG A 79 6.49 -1.83 -4.90
N THR A 80 6.47 -2.90 -4.12
CA THR A 80 5.90 -4.19 -4.47
C THR A 80 4.89 -4.57 -3.39
N ASP A 81 3.73 -3.92 -3.42
CA ASP A 81 2.72 -4.04 -2.37
C ASP A 81 1.98 -5.41 -2.43
N ASP A 82 2.16 -6.18 -3.51
CA ASP A 82 1.36 -7.38 -3.77
C ASP A 82 2.13 -8.70 -3.58
N PHE A 83 3.45 -8.65 -3.28
CA PHE A 83 4.26 -9.87 -3.13
C PHE A 83 4.52 -10.18 -1.66
N THR A 84 4.13 -11.36 -1.20
CA THR A 84 4.16 -11.76 0.20
C THR A 84 5.07 -12.94 0.47
N ILE A 85 5.40 -13.17 1.75
CA ILE A 85 6.14 -14.33 2.20
C ILE A 85 5.40 -15.64 1.88
N HIS A 86 4.07 -15.62 1.87
CA HIS A 86 3.27 -16.80 1.55
C HIS A 86 3.46 -17.22 0.09
N ASP A 87 3.56 -16.26 -0.82
CA ASP A 87 3.81 -16.52 -2.24
C ASP A 87 5.15 -17.23 -2.42
N LEU A 88 6.18 -16.82 -1.67
CA LEU A 88 7.48 -17.49 -1.64
C LEU A 88 7.37 -18.93 -1.11
N LEU A 89 6.76 -19.11 0.07
CA LEU A 89 6.75 -20.40 0.77
C LEU A 89 5.96 -21.50 0.04
N GLN A 90 5.12 -21.15 -0.96
CA GLN A 90 4.44 -22.13 -1.82
C GLN A 90 5.39 -22.94 -2.73
N ASN A 91 6.64 -22.52 -2.88
CA ASN A 91 7.60 -23.18 -3.76
C ASN A 91 8.62 -24.02 -2.95
N ASP A 92 8.66 -25.33 -3.20
CA ASP A 92 9.54 -26.27 -2.48
C ASP A 92 11.05 -25.97 -2.65
N GLU A 93 11.45 -25.47 -3.81
CA GLU A 93 12.83 -25.04 -4.07
C GLU A 93 13.19 -23.81 -3.23
N THR A 94 12.17 -22.99 -2.97
CA THR A 94 12.26 -21.82 -2.12
C THR A 94 12.55 -22.32 -0.69
N ASN A 95 11.69 -23.14 -0.11
CA ASN A 95 11.88 -23.68 1.25
C ASN A 95 13.28 -24.30 1.53
N ARG A 96 13.89 -24.97 0.54
CA ARG A 96 15.25 -25.53 0.64
C ARG A 96 16.37 -24.49 0.60
N LEU A 97 16.25 -23.46 -0.23
CA LEU A 97 17.25 -22.40 -0.35
C LEU A 97 17.31 -21.50 0.89
N PHE A 98 16.26 -21.49 1.71
CA PHE A 98 16.10 -20.48 2.77
C PHE A 98 16.44 -20.91 4.18
N ALA A 99 16.82 -22.16 4.42
CA ALA A 99 17.00 -22.70 5.77
C ALA A 99 17.99 -21.90 6.63
N ASP A 100 18.95 -21.18 6.04
CA ASP A 100 20.02 -20.49 6.77
C ASP A 100 20.18 -18.97 6.47
N ASP A 101 19.76 -18.44 5.31
CA ASP A 101 20.17 -17.10 4.81
C ASP A 101 19.17 -15.95 5.03
N LEU A 102 17.94 -16.21 5.51
CA LEU A 102 16.87 -15.19 5.55
C LEU A 102 16.56 -14.57 6.92
N ASP A 103 17.27 -14.94 7.99
CA ASP A 103 16.96 -14.40 9.33
C ASP A 103 17.07 -12.86 9.38
N GLY A 104 17.88 -12.23 8.53
CA GLY A 104 17.97 -10.76 8.38
C GLY A 104 17.06 -10.12 7.33
N HIS A 105 16.27 -10.91 6.60
CA HIS A 105 15.42 -10.42 5.51
C HIS A 105 13.94 -10.81 5.68
N MET A 106 13.64 -11.85 6.47
CA MET A 106 12.29 -12.35 6.72
C MET A 106 12.12 -12.85 8.16
N VAL A 107 11.93 -11.94 9.10
CA VAL A 107 11.61 -12.28 10.50
C VAL A 107 10.29 -13.09 10.60
N ALA A 108 9.38 -12.92 9.63
CA ALA A 108 8.15 -13.68 9.52
C ALA A 108 8.33 -15.21 9.36
N ARG A 109 9.51 -15.72 8.95
CA ARG A 109 9.73 -17.17 8.82
C ARG A 109 9.52 -17.92 10.14
N ARG A 110 9.84 -17.29 11.29
CA ARG A 110 9.64 -17.90 12.62
C ARG A 110 8.17 -18.17 12.96
N LEU A 111 7.24 -17.66 12.16
CA LEU A 111 5.83 -17.59 12.47
C LEU A 111 4.96 -18.39 11.48
N PHE A 112 5.56 -18.88 10.39
CA PHE A 112 4.86 -19.58 9.32
C PHE A 112 5.55 -20.91 8.98
N ASP A 113 5.53 -21.87 9.90
CA ASP A 113 5.84 -23.28 9.61
C ASP A 113 4.65 -24.00 8.91
N LEU A 114 3.60 -23.25 8.52
CA LEU A 114 2.35 -23.77 7.99
C LEU A 114 1.98 -23.10 6.67
N PRO A 115 1.37 -23.83 5.72
CA PRO A 115 0.65 -23.25 4.59
C PRO A 115 -0.37 -22.20 5.06
N ILE A 116 -0.63 -21.18 4.24
CA ILE A 116 -1.50 -20.04 4.62
C ILE A 116 -2.90 -20.51 5.02
N GLU A 117 -3.46 -21.53 4.35
CA GLU A 117 -4.77 -22.09 4.67
C GLU A 117 -4.81 -22.73 6.07
N ASP A 118 -3.72 -23.41 6.44
CA ASP A 118 -3.57 -24.03 7.75
C ASP A 118 -3.34 -22.97 8.83
N PHE A 119 -2.56 -21.95 8.52
CA PHE A 119 -2.32 -20.81 9.40
C PHE A 119 -3.63 -20.04 9.71
N VAL A 120 -4.48 -19.80 8.71
CA VAL A 120 -5.82 -19.22 8.91
C VAL A 120 -6.67 -20.11 9.81
N SER A 121 -6.66 -21.41 9.53
CA SER A 121 -7.42 -22.38 10.32
C SER A 121 -6.95 -22.46 11.78
N GLN A 122 -5.68 -22.17 12.05
CA GLN A 122 -5.09 -22.19 13.38
C GLN A 122 -5.20 -20.84 14.09
N GLY A 123 -5.04 -19.72 13.38
CA GLY A 123 -5.26 -18.38 13.93
C GLY A 123 -6.69 -18.22 14.46
N LEU A 124 -7.69 -18.75 13.72
CA LEU A 124 -9.08 -18.79 14.15
C LEU A 124 -9.36 -19.78 15.31
N LYS A 125 -8.40 -20.65 15.67
CA LYS A 125 -8.48 -21.48 16.89
C LYS A 125 -7.90 -20.77 18.12
N ILE A 126 -7.02 -19.78 17.93
CA ILE A 126 -6.37 -19.00 19.00
C ILE A 126 -7.27 -17.84 19.43
N SER A 127 -7.88 -17.15 18.47
CA SER A 127 -8.77 -16.01 18.72
C SER A 127 -9.85 -15.93 17.64
N ASP A 128 -10.97 -15.29 17.94
CA ASP A 128 -12.07 -15.02 17.00
C ASP A 128 -11.67 -14.08 15.83
N SER A 129 -10.43 -13.58 15.83
CA SER A 129 -9.86 -12.65 14.85
C SER A 129 -8.39 -12.95 14.63
N TYR A 130 -7.99 -12.99 13.35
CA TYR A 130 -6.60 -13.08 12.91
C TYR A 130 -5.76 -11.94 13.48
N TRP A 131 -6.27 -10.70 13.41
CA TRP A 131 -5.53 -9.55 13.91
C TRP A 131 -5.24 -9.68 15.41
N ARG A 132 -6.23 -10.11 16.21
CA ARG A 132 -5.99 -10.36 17.63
C ARG A 132 -4.97 -11.47 17.88
N ALA A 133 -5.08 -12.60 17.18
CA ALA A 133 -4.08 -13.66 17.26
C ALA A 133 -2.68 -13.16 16.88
N SER A 134 -2.59 -12.33 15.84
CA SER A 134 -1.33 -11.80 15.35
C SER A 134 -0.72 -10.78 16.32
N LEU A 135 -1.52 -10.02 17.07
CA LEU A 135 -1.04 -9.21 18.20
C LEU A 135 -0.47 -10.08 19.33
N GLU A 136 -1.18 -11.14 19.74
CA GLU A 136 -0.73 -12.06 20.79
C GLU A 136 0.58 -12.77 20.44
N LEU A 137 0.77 -13.07 19.15
CA LEU A 137 1.99 -13.68 18.60
C LEU A 137 3.10 -12.65 18.29
N GLY A 138 2.87 -11.36 18.48
CA GLY A 138 3.84 -10.30 18.19
C GLY A 138 4.01 -9.97 16.70
N LEU A 139 3.19 -10.52 15.81
CA LEU A 139 3.24 -10.33 14.35
C LEU A 139 2.98 -8.90 13.89
N GLN A 140 2.39 -8.06 14.74
CA GLN A 140 2.07 -6.68 14.39
C GLN A 140 3.31 -5.84 14.08
N TYR A 141 4.46 -6.23 14.63
CA TYR A 141 5.77 -5.60 14.39
C TYR A 141 6.52 -6.22 13.21
N GLU A 142 5.98 -7.31 12.64
CA GLU A 142 6.60 -8.06 11.57
C GLU A 142 5.98 -7.73 10.23
N HIS A 143 6.78 -7.90 9.18
CA HIS A 143 6.35 -7.68 7.81
C HIS A 143 6.09 -9.02 7.12
N ILE A 144 4.94 -9.13 6.43
CA ILE A 144 4.67 -10.27 5.56
C ILE A 144 4.80 -9.93 4.09
N GLN A 145 4.74 -8.64 3.72
CA GLN A 145 5.11 -8.21 2.39
C GLN A 145 6.62 -8.35 2.20
N VAL A 146 7.04 -8.71 0.99
CA VAL A 146 8.46 -8.93 0.67
C VAL A 146 8.96 -7.82 -0.27
N PRO A 147 9.94 -7.01 0.17
CA PRO A 147 10.47 -5.93 -0.62
C PRO A 147 11.46 -6.51 -1.64
N LEU A 148 11.22 -6.27 -2.92
CA LEU A 148 12.08 -6.84 -3.95
C LEU A 148 13.39 -6.06 -4.17
N PHE A 149 13.40 -4.77 -3.79
CA PHE A 149 14.47 -3.84 -4.17
C PHE A 149 15.21 -3.19 -3.01
N TYR A 150 14.90 -3.56 -1.77
CA TYR A 150 15.59 -3.02 -0.59
C TYR A 150 15.51 -3.99 0.59
N THR A 151 16.40 -3.81 1.56
CA THR A 151 16.40 -4.51 2.86
C THR A 151 15.73 -3.65 3.92
N ARG A 152 14.85 -4.19 4.76
CA ARG A 152 14.11 -3.37 5.76
C ARG A 152 14.97 -2.89 6.92
N ASP A 153 15.86 -3.73 7.43
CA ASP A 153 16.72 -3.38 8.57
C ASP A 153 17.53 -2.11 8.31
N THR A 154 17.94 -1.94 7.05
CA THR A 154 18.81 -0.84 6.66
C THR A 154 18.19 0.14 5.67
N TYR A 155 17.05 -0.18 5.08
CA TYR A 155 16.50 0.54 3.93
C TYR A 155 17.56 0.77 2.83
N THR A 156 18.40 -0.24 2.60
CA THR A 156 19.45 -0.23 1.58
C THR A 156 18.96 -0.94 0.34
N LEU A 157 19.19 -0.35 -0.84
CA LEU A 157 18.85 -0.95 -2.11
C LEU A 157 19.59 -2.29 -2.28
N SER A 158 18.85 -3.34 -2.60
CA SER A 158 19.38 -4.68 -2.79
C SER A 158 18.62 -5.39 -3.91
N MET A 159 19.34 -6.09 -4.77
CA MET A 159 18.75 -6.89 -5.84
C MET A 159 18.53 -8.35 -5.44
N PHE A 160 18.95 -8.74 -4.24
CA PHE A 160 18.94 -10.13 -3.78
C PHE A 160 17.56 -10.78 -3.93
N MET A 161 16.52 -10.14 -3.37
CA MET A 161 15.17 -10.70 -3.38
C MET A 161 14.56 -10.71 -4.78
N PHE A 162 14.75 -9.64 -5.56
CA PHE A 162 14.34 -9.62 -6.97
C PHE A 162 14.99 -10.73 -7.80
N ASP A 163 16.33 -10.89 -7.71
CA ASP A 163 17.08 -11.86 -8.52
C ASP A 163 16.69 -13.30 -8.18
N LEU A 164 16.42 -13.54 -6.90
CA LEU A 164 15.90 -14.80 -6.40
C LEU A 164 14.51 -15.11 -6.95
N VAL A 165 13.56 -14.17 -6.83
CA VAL A 165 12.19 -14.32 -7.32
C VAL A 165 12.16 -14.44 -8.85
N ASP A 166 13.02 -13.74 -9.57
CA ASP A 166 13.14 -13.85 -11.04
C ASP A 166 13.71 -15.20 -11.46
N ARG A 167 14.72 -15.72 -10.73
CA ARG A 167 15.28 -17.07 -10.97
C ARG A 167 14.22 -18.15 -10.78
N LEU A 168 13.33 -17.98 -9.80
CA LEU A 168 12.20 -18.87 -9.53
C LEU A 168 11.03 -18.69 -10.51
N LYS A 169 11.14 -17.74 -11.46
CA LYS A 169 10.19 -17.48 -12.54
C LYS A 169 8.79 -17.05 -12.07
N TYR A 170 8.71 -16.32 -10.97
CA TYR A 170 7.48 -15.65 -10.56
C TYR A 170 7.03 -14.64 -11.62
N SER A 171 5.72 -14.56 -11.87
CA SER A 171 5.16 -13.74 -12.94
C SER A 171 5.28 -12.23 -12.67
N GLU A 172 5.36 -11.88 -11.39
CA GLU A 172 5.47 -10.55 -10.82
C GLU A 172 6.73 -9.84 -11.30
N THR A 173 7.83 -10.58 -11.55
CA THR A 173 9.10 -9.98 -11.98
C THR A 173 9.05 -9.46 -13.40
N ILE A 174 8.15 -9.96 -14.25
CA ILE A 174 8.07 -9.61 -15.67
C ILE A 174 7.90 -8.10 -15.84
N ALA A 175 6.97 -7.50 -15.09
CA ALA A 175 6.71 -6.06 -15.12
C ALA A 175 7.84 -5.23 -14.48
N LEU A 176 8.66 -5.85 -13.63
CA LEU A 176 9.64 -5.20 -12.79
C LEU A 176 11.07 -5.27 -13.33
N LYS A 177 11.33 -6.01 -14.42
CA LYS A 177 12.66 -6.10 -15.06
C LYS A 177 13.25 -4.76 -15.48
N SER A 178 12.40 -3.84 -15.96
CA SER A 178 12.83 -2.49 -16.33
C SER A 178 13.30 -1.70 -15.12
N VAL A 179 12.55 -1.77 -14.02
CA VAL A 179 12.88 -1.15 -12.74
C VAL A 179 14.17 -1.74 -12.17
N ALA A 180 14.30 -3.07 -12.15
CA ALA A 180 15.49 -3.78 -11.70
C ALA A 180 16.76 -3.31 -12.44
N LYS A 181 16.66 -3.10 -13.77
CA LYS A 181 17.78 -2.58 -14.56
C LYS A 181 18.20 -1.16 -14.15
N VAL A 182 17.25 -0.32 -13.76
CA VAL A 182 17.51 1.06 -13.30
C VAL A 182 18.10 1.09 -11.89
N ILE A 183 17.63 0.20 -11.00
CA ILE A 183 18.06 0.15 -9.60
C ILE A 183 19.43 -0.49 -9.43
N ARG A 184 19.74 -1.53 -10.22
CA ARG A 184 20.96 -2.34 -10.04
C ARG A 184 22.28 -1.54 -9.91
N PRO A 185 22.53 -0.46 -10.68
CA PRO A 185 23.74 0.36 -10.49
C PRO A 185 23.86 1.04 -9.12
N PHE A 186 22.77 1.10 -8.35
CA PHE A 186 22.66 1.74 -7.04
C PHE A 186 22.53 0.71 -5.90
N GLU A 187 22.77 -0.57 -6.16
CA GLU A 187 22.82 -1.59 -5.11
C GLU A 187 23.83 -1.20 -4.01
N GLY A 188 23.43 -1.35 -2.75
CA GLY A 188 24.18 -0.91 -1.58
C GLY A 188 23.99 0.56 -1.19
N TRP A 189 23.21 1.35 -1.94
CA TRP A 189 22.87 2.73 -1.57
C TRP A 189 21.69 2.74 -0.61
N SER A 190 21.73 3.61 0.41
CA SER A 190 20.72 3.65 1.47
C SER A 190 19.73 4.79 1.29
N LEU A 191 18.46 4.53 1.60
CA LEU A 191 17.41 5.53 1.55
C LEU A 191 17.55 6.54 2.70
N CYS A 192 17.39 7.82 2.37
CA CYS A 192 17.45 8.92 3.31
C CYS A 192 16.53 10.07 2.89
N ILE A 193 16.26 10.97 3.83
CA ILE A 193 15.44 12.17 3.62
C ILE A 193 16.16 13.39 4.21
N PRO A 194 15.98 14.60 3.67
CA PRO A 194 16.49 15.81 4.30
C PRO A 194 15.96 15.97 5.73
N LYS A 195 16.86 16.23 6.67
CA LYS A 195 16.55 16.37 8.11
C LYS A 195 15.48 17.40 8.37
N LYS A 196 15.50 18.51 7.62
CA LYS A 196 14.52 19.60 7.74
C LYS A 196 13.08 19.12 7.52
N VAL A 197 12.85 18.20 6.57
CA VAL A 197 11.50 17.66 6.29
C VAL A 197 10.94 16.93 7.52
N VAL A 198 11.82 16.20 8.23
CA VAL A 198 11.48 15.49 9.46
C VAL A 198 11.18 16.48 10.58
N GLU A 199 12.09 17.44 10.83
CA GLU A 199 11.95 18.46 11.88
C GLU A 199 10.67 19.28 11.73
N ASP A 200 10.27 19.59 10.49
CA ASP A 200 9.10 20.43 10.23
C ASP A 200 7.77 19.66 10.32
N ASN A 201 7.74 18.35 9.99
CA ASN A 201 6.47 17.65 9.69
C ASN A 201 6.25 16.30 10.40
N TRP A 202 7.26 15.67 11.00
CA TRP A 202 7.18 14.27 11.48
C TRP A 202 6.06 14.06 12.51
N ASP A 203 6.07 14.84 13.59
CA ASP A 203 5.12 14.69 14.69
C ASP A 203 3.68 14.98 14.26
N ASP A 204 3.49 16.01 13.43
CA ASP A 204 2.17 16.38 12.91
C ASP A 204 1.62 15.30 11.95
N TYR A 205 2.48 14.75 11.09
CA TYR A 205 2.11 13.67 10.18
C TYR A 205 1.60 12.44 10.96
N TRP A 206 2.39 11.93 11.91
CA TRP A 206 2.02 10.72 12.65
C TRP A 206 0.85 10.95 13.60
N ARG A 207 0.73 12.14 14.19
CA ARG A 207 -0.45 12.52 14.98
C ARG A 207 -1.72 12.51 14.14
N LYS A 208 -1.69 13.11 12.94
CA LYS A 208 -2.82 13.07 12.00
C LYS A 208 -3.10 11.65 11.54
N HIS A 209 -2.08 10.85 11.29
CA HIS A 209 -2.20 9.46 10.87
C HIS A 209 -2.91 8.62 11.94
N ALA A 210 -2.45 8.69 13.19
CA ALA A 210 -3.08 7.99 14.33
C ALA A 210 -4.50 8.52 14.63
N ALA A 211 -4.73 9.83 14.45
CA ALA A 211 -6.03 10.46 14.71
C ALA A 211 -7.10 10.17 13.62
N ARG A 212 -6.73 9.62 12.46
CA ARG A 212 -7.69 9.21 11.40
C ARG A 212 -8.68 8.14 11.85
N ARG A 213 -8.55 7.64 13.08
CA ARG A 213 -9.53 6.84 13.87
C ARG A 213 -10.97 7.39 13.90
N LYS A 214 -11.27 8.56 13.35
CA LYS A 214 -12.64 9.07 13.19
C LYS A 214 -13.18 8.86 11.77
N TYR A 215 -12.95 7.71 11.16
CA TYR A 215 -13.51 7.43 9.84
C TYR A 215 -15.00 7.03 9.96
N LYS A 216 -15.82 8.08 9.91
CA LYS A 216 -17.16 8.15 9.31
C LYS A 216 -18.30 7.39 10.02
N GLU A 217 -18.78 8.00 11.11
CA GLU A 217 -20.21 8.27 11.18
C GLU A 217 -20.63 9.03 9.90
N LYS A 218 -21.28 8.32 8.96
CA LYS A 218 -22.26 8.85 7.99
C LYS A 218 -22.01 10.27 7.44
N THR A 219 -20.85 10.59 6.90
CA THR A 219 -20.79 11.69 5.92
C THR A 219 -21.23 11.13 4.58
N GLY A 220 -22.51 11.35 4.25
CA GLY A 220 -23.19 10.83 3.06
C GLY A 220 -22.33 10.89 1.80
N ASP A 221 -21.90 9.70 1.37
CA ASP A 221 -21.87 9.21 0.00
C ASP A 221 -21.76 10.27 -1.11
N ARG A 222 -20.73 11.12 -1.08
CA ARG A 222 -20.28 11.89 -2.25
C ARG A 222 -19.38 10.96 -3.07
N GLY A 223 -19.92 10.41 -4.16
CA GLY A 223 -19.19 9.52 -5.07
C GLY A 223 -17.94 10.20 -5.65
N ARG A 224 -16.96 9.39 -6.08
CA ARG A 224 -15.70 9.84 -6.70
C ARG A 224 -15.94 10.92 -7.78
N PRO A 225 -15.30 12.11 -7.70
CA PRO A 225 -15.54 13.23 -8.61
C PRO A 225 -15.44 12.88 -10.11
N ARG A 226 -14.48 12.02 -10.48
CA ARG A 226 -14.27 11.57 -11.85
C ARG A 226 -15.50 10.91 -12.49
N LYS A 227 -16.25 10.11 -11.73
CA LYS A 227 -17.46 9.44 -12.29
C LYS A 227 -18.60 10.43 -12.54
N GLN A 228 -18.63 11.54 -11.81
CA GLN A 228 -19.66 12.56 -11.95
C GLN A 228 -19.38 13.47 -13.15
N GLU A 229 -18.13 13.88 -13.37
CA GLU A 229 -17.73 14.65 -14.56
C GLU A 229 -17.98 13.87 -15.85
N SER A 230 -17.61 12.58 -15.88
CA SER A 230 -17.93 11.70 -17.02
C SER A 230 -19.43 11.57 -17.23
N ALA A 231 -20.22 11.41 -16.17
CA ALA A 231 -21.67 11.35 -16.29
C ALA A 231 -22.28 12.64 -16.88
N VAL A 232 -21.76 13.83 -16.52
CA VAL A 232 -22.21 15.10 -17.13
C VAL A 232 -21.93 15.12 -18.64
N SER A 233 -20.72 14.71 -19.04
CA SER A 233 -20.33 14.63 -20.45
C SER A 233 -21.22 13.66 -21.23
N ASP A 234 -21.42 12.46 -20.70
CA ASP A 234 -22.19 11.40 -21.35
C ASP A 234 -23.69 11.73 -21.44
N ILE A 235 -24.23 12.43 -20.43
CA ILE A 235 -25.61 12.95 -20.49
C ILE A 235 -25.73 14.01 -21.58
N LYS A 236 -24.78 14.95 -21.71
CA LYS A 236 -24.79 15.97 -22.77
C LYS A 236 -24.73 15.34 -24.17
N LEU A 237 -23.94 14.27 -24.32
CA LEU A 237 -23.84 13.52 -25.57
C LEU A 237 -25.16 12.78 -25.89
N ALA A 238 -25.77 12.14 -24.89
CA ALA A 238 -27.01 11.41 -25.05
C ALA A 238 -28.24 12.32 -25.26
N PHE A 239 -28.22 13.54 -24.73
CA PHE A 239 -29.34 14.48 -24.74
C PHE A 239 -28.91 15.90 -25.21
N PRO A 240 -28.50 16.07 -26.48
CA PRO A 240 -27.95 17.34 -26.97
C PRO A 240 -28.98 18.48 -27.00
N ARG A 241 -30.29 18.17 -27.01
CA ARG A 241 -31.38 19.15 -26.98
C ARG A 241 -31.99 19.33 -25.56
N GLY A 242 -31.35 18.76 -24.54
CA GLY A 242 -31.90 18.69 -23.20
C GLY A 242 -32.70 17.40 -22.96
N ILE A 243 -33.04 17.19 -21.69
CA ILE A 243 -33.50 15.89 -21.15
C ILE A 243 -35.02 15.75 -21.15
N GLY A 244 -35.75 16.86 -21.26
CA GLY A 244 -37.22 16.89 -21.26
C GLY A 244 -37.82 16.32 -19.97
N GLU A 245 -38.89 15.53 -20.11
CA GLU A 245 -39.62 14.87 -19.01
C GLU A 245 -39.04 13.49 -18.63
N SER A 246 -37.84 13.15 -19.12
CA SER A 246 -37.24 11.83 -18.88
C SER A 246 -36.94 11.63 -17.40
N SER A 247 -37.39 10.50 -16.84
CA SER A 247 -37.03 10.10 -15.49
C SER A 247 -35.54 9.74 -15.38
N HIS A 248 -34.95 9.85 -14.19
CA HIS A 248 -33.54 9.51 -13.97
C HIS A 248 -33.18 8.08 -14.41
N LYS A 249 -34.13 7.14 -14.31
CA LYS A 249 -33.94 5.75 -14.77
C LYS A 249 -33.83 5.68 -16.29
N GLN A 250 -34.70 6.38 -17.01
CA GLN A 250 -34.68 6.44 -18.48
C GLN A 250 -33.40 7.12 -19.00
N ILE A 251 -32.92 8.14 -18.28
CA ILE A 251 -31.65 8.81 -18.59
C ILE A 251 -30.49 7.83 -18.44
N ALA A 252 -30.42 7.10 -17.32
CA ALA A 252 -29.37 6.11 -17.07
C ALA A 252 -29.35 5.01 -18.15
N GLU A 253 -30.52 4.49 -18.52
CA GLU A 253 -30.66 3.48 -19.58
C GLU A 253 -30.22 4.01 -20.95
N THR A 254 -30.59 5.26 -21.28
CA THR A 254 -30.23 5.89 -22.54
C THR A 254 -28.73 6.17 -22.64
N VAL A 255 -28.13 6.69 -21.56
CA VAL A 255 -26.68 6.93 -21.47
C VAL A 255 -25.94 5.61 -21.62
N ARG A 256 -26.35 4.55 -20.91
CA ARG A 256 -25.74 3.22 -21.03
C ARG A 256 -25.82 2.69 -22.45
N ARG A 257 -26.97 2.84 -23.12
CA ARG A 257 -27.16 2.38 -24.50
C ARG A 257 -26.26 3.10 -25.51
N LEU A 258 -26.05 4.41 -25.33
CA LEU A 258 -25.30 5.24 -26.29
C LEU A 258 -23.79 5.29 -26.02
N THR A 259 -23.37 5.21 -24.76
CA THR A 259 -21.96 5.40 -24.35
C THR A 259 -21.31 4.12 -23.82
N GLY A 260 -22.09 3.09 -23.51
CA GLY A 260 -21.62 1.87 -22.85
C GLY A 260 -21.39 2.02 -21.33
N ASN A 261 -21.42 3.25 -20.80
CA ASN A 261 -21.14 3.52 -19.39
C ASN A 261 -22.38 3.33 -18.51
N ASN A 262 -22.20 2.67 -17.37
CA ASN A 262 -23.28 2.40 -16.42
C ASN A 262 -23.19 3.33 -15.20
N TYR A 263 -24.25 4.11 -14.96
CA TYR A 263 -24.32 5.06 -13.86
C TYR A 263 -25.50 4.74 -12.94
N SER A 264 -25.29 4.88 -11.63
CA SER A 264 -26.38 4.81 -10.67
C SER A 264 -27.33 6.00 -10.81
N ILE A 265 -28.60 5.83 -10.43
CA ILE A 265 -29.60 6.90 -10.40
C ILE A 265 -29.11 8.10 -9.57
N SER A 266 -28.41 7.84 -8.46
CA SER A 266 -27.81 8.88 -7.62
C SER A 266 -26.69 9.66 -8.30
N THR A 267 -25.94 9.03 -9.20
CA THR A 267 -24.89 9.70 -10.00
C THR A 267 -25.53 10.58 -11.07
N ILE A 268 -26.56 10.09 -11.76
CA ILE A 268 -27.33 10.86 -12.75
C ILE A 268 -27.95 12.09 -12.08
N SER A 269 -28.68 11.91 -10.97
CA SER A 269 -29.32 13.02 -10.26
C SER A 269 -28.32 14.12 -9.88
N ARG A 270 -27.13 13.75 -9.39
CA ARG A 270 -26.07 14.71 -9.02
C ARG A 270 -25.46 15.44 -10.22
N ALA A 271 -25.25 14.74 -11.33
CA ALA A 271 -24.75 15.33 -12.57
C ALA A 271 -25.74 16.39 -13.11
N LEU A 272 -27.04 16.13 -13.00
CA LEU A 272 -28.08 17.08 -13.43
C LEU A 272 -28.13 18.33 -12.56
N SER A 273 -28.06 18.19 -11.24
CA SER A 273 -28.08 19.33 -10.30
C SER A 273 -26.90 20.30 -10.48
N GLN A 274 -25.74 19.84 -10.96
CA GLN A 274 -24.60 20.72 -11.25
C GLN A 274 -24.77 21.51 -12.56
N ASN A 275 -25.38 20.91 -13.59
CA ASN A 275 -25.67 21.59 -14.85
C ASN A 275 -26.70 22.73 -14.67
N SER A 276 -27.58 22.61 -13.67
CA SER A 276 -28.57 23.64 -13.31
C SER A 276 -27.94 24.90 -12.72
N ASN A 277 -26.80 24.78 -12.03
CA ASN A 277 -26.10 25.88 -11.37
C ASN A 277 -25.07 26.60 -12.28
N GLN A 278 -24.95 26.19 -13.55
CA GLN A 278 -24.08 26.80 -14.56
C GLN A 278 -24.86 27.61 -15.62
N LYS A 279 -26.17 27.78 -15.44
CA LYS A 279 -27.01 28.73 -16.20
C LYS A 279 -27.31 29.95 -15.33
#